data_AF-A0AA37JRS7-F1
#
_entry.id   AF-A0AA37JRS7-F1
#
_cell.length_a   1.000
_cell.length_b   1.000
_cell.length_c   1.000
_cell.angle_alpha   90.00
_cell.angle_beta   90.00
_cell.angle_gamma   90.00
#
_symmetry.space_group_name_H-M   'P 1'
#
loop_
_entity.id
_entity.type
_entity.pdbx_description
1 polymer ?
#
loop_
_entity_poly.entity_id
_entity_poly.type
_entity_poly.pdbx_seq_one_letter_code
_entity_poly.pdbx_strand_id
1 'polypeptide(L)' 'MTKNHSFSDGNKRIAATIFLYFLQKNGILYRENGEKRIDDSTLVAITIMIAESGIEEKELMTRLVMNFLV' A
#
# COMPACT_ATOMS: atom_id res chain seq x y z
N MET A 1 2.78 -12.09 21.42
CA MET A 1 3.56 -12.71 20.33
C MET A 1 3.37 -11.82 19.12
N THR A 2 4.27 -10.91 18.81
CA THR A 2 5.48 -11.21 18.03
C THR A 2 6.53 -10.12 18.24
N LYS A 3 7.61 -10.48 18.95
CA LYS A 3 8.91 -9.84 18.80
C LYS A 3 9.48 -10.30 17.45
N ASN A 4 9.18 -9.61 16.36
CA ASN A 4 9.77 -9.91 15.05
C ASN A 4 10.49 -8.66 14.51
N HIS A 5 11.64 -8.38 15.12
CA HIS A 5 12.67 -7.50 14.57
C HIS A 5 13.49 -8.16 13.45
N SER A 6 13.06 -9.30 12.91
CA SER A 6 13.88 -10.10 11.99
C SER A 6 14.08 -9.47 10.61
N PHE A 7 13.31 -8.44 10.22
CA PHE A 7 13.46 -7.79 8.91
C PHE A 7 13.00 -6.33 8.96
N SER A 8 13.81 -5.42 9.52
CA SER A 8 13.46 -3.99 9.60
C SER A 8 13.18 -3.34 8.23
N ASP A 9 13.78 -3.87 7.16
CA ASP A 9 13.63 -3.38 5.77
C ASP A 9 12.78 -4.27 4.86
N GLY A 10 12.78 -5.59 5.08
CA GLY A 10 12.02 -6.54 4.27
C GLY A 10 10.52 -6.54 4.61
N ASN A 11 10.19 -6.40 5.90
CA ASN A 11 8.80 -6.47 6.36
C ASN A 11 7.94 -5.32 5.83
N LYS A 12 8.52 -4.14 5.57
CA LYS A 12 7.77 -3.00 5.04
C LYS A 12 7.37 -3.21 3.58
N ARG A 13 8.30 -3.67 2.73
CA ARG A 13 8.01 -4.01 1.32
C ARG A 13 7.02 -5.16 1.22
N ILE A 14 7.15 -6.18 2.06
CA ILE A 14 6.21 -7.29 2.13
C ILE A 14 4.83 -6.80 2.59
N ALA A 15 4.74 -5.96 3.63
CA ALA A 15 3.48 -5.38 4.08
C ALA A 15 2.81 -4.47 3.04
N ALA A 16 3.59 -3.66 2.32
CA ALA A 16 3.12 -2.81 1.23
C ALA A 16 2.53 -3.64 0.08
N THR A 17 3.28 -4.65 -0.34
CA THR A 17 2.88 -5.57 -1.41
C THR A 17 1.62 -6.34 -1.01
N ILE A 18 1.55 -6.83 0.23
CA ILE A 18 0.37 -7.52 0.77
C ILE A 18 -0.83 -6.57 0.85
N PHE A 19 -0.62 -5.31 1.23
CA PHE A 19 -1.69 -4.32 1.31
C PHE A 19 -2.26 -3.97 -0.07
N LEU A 20 -1.40 -3.75 -1.07
CA LEU A 20 -1.83 -3.55 -2.46
C LEU A 20 -2.52 -4.79 -3.03
N TYR A 21 -1.99 -5.98 -2.75
CA TYR A 21 -2.60 -7.24 -3.14
C TYR A 21 -3.97 -7.44 -2.49
N PHE A 22 -4.12 -7.03 -1.23
CA PHE A 22 -5.40 -7.02 -0.52
C PHE A 22 -6.40 -6.07 -1.19
N LEU A 23 -6.01 -4.83 -1.52
CA LEU A 23 -6.88 -3.88 -2.22
C LEU A 23 -7.33 -4.40 -3.59
N GLN A 24 -6.41 -5.02 -4.34
CA GLN A 24 -6.72 -5.69 -5.61
C GLN A 24 -7.73 -6.83 -5.41
N LYS A 25 -7.49 -7.71 -4.44
CA LYS A 25 -8.35 -8.88 -4.17
C LYS A 25 -9.76 -8.48 -3.72
N ASN A 26 -9.89 -7.35 -3.03
CA ASN A 26 -11.19 -6.82 -2.61
C ASN A 26 -11.89 -5.99 -3.70
N GLY A 27 -11.34 -5.90 -4.92
CA GLY A 27 -11.93 -5.15 -6.02
C GLY A 27 -11.94 -3.63 -5.81
N ILE A 28 -11.21 -3.11 -4.82
CA ILE A 28 -11.23 -1.68 -4.44
C ILE A 28 -10.45 -0.84 -5.47
N LEU A 29 -9.59 -1.45 -6.28
CA LEU A 29 -8.85 -0.76 -7.35
C LEU A 29 -9.71 -0.43 -8.56
N TYR A 30 -10.91 -1.00 -8.67
CA TYR A 30 -11.82 -0.79 -9.80
C TYR A 30 -13.17 -0.29 -9.29
N ARG A 31 -13.81 0.61 -10.04
CA ARG A 31 -15.20 1.00 -9.84
C ARG A 31 -16.12 -0.08 -10.42
N GLU A 32 -17.40 -0.05 -10.03
CA GLU A 32 -18.41 -1.00 -10.53
C GLU A 32 -18.58 -0.97 -12.06
N ASN A 33 -18.25 0.16 -12.70
CA ASN A 33 -18.25 0.34 -14.15
C ASN A 33 -16.98 -0.20 -14.86
N GLY A 34 -16.03 -0.79 -14.12
CA GLY A 34 -14.77 -1.30 -14.65
C GLY A 34 -13.64 -0.27 -14.78
N GLU A 35 -13.89 0.99 -14.46
CA GLU A 35 -12.84 2.03 -14.47
C GLU A 35 -11.90 1.85 -13.28
N LYS A 36 -10.60 2.04 -13.51
CA LYS A 36 -9.61 2.03 -12.44
C LYS A 36 -9.87 3.21 -11.49
N ARG A 37 -9.99 2.94 -10.19
CA ARG A 37 -10.04 3.96 -9.13
C ARG A 37 -8.69 4.65 -8.95
N ILE A 38 -7.61 3.91 -9.17
CA ILE A 38 -6.23 4.38 -9.10
C ILE A 38 -5.56 4.01 -10.41
N ASP A 39 -4.98 4.98 -11.11
CA ASP A 39 -4.20 4.72 -12.33
C ASP A 39 -2.90 3.96 -12.00
N ASP A 40 -2.35 3.26 -13.00
CA ASP A 40 -1.18 2.41 -12.80
C ASP A 40 0.06 3.22 -12.35
N SER A 41 0.20 4.47 -12.78
CA SER A 41 1.32 5.32 -12.37
C SER A 41 1.23 5.76 -10.91
N THR A 42 0.02 6.05 -10.42
CA THR A 42 -0.23 6.32 -9.00
C THR A 42 0.00 5.08 -8.15
N LEU A 43 -0.40 3.90 -8.62
CA LEU A 43 -0.14 2.63 -7.92
C LEU A 43 1.37 2.36 -7.78
N VAL A 44 2.14 2.59 -8.84
CA VAL A 44 3.61 2.48 -8.82
C VAL A 44 4.22 3.50 -7.85
N ALA A 45 3.77 4.76 -7.90
CA ALA A 45 4.26 5.80 -7.00
C ALA A 45 3.99 5.46 -5.52
N ILE A 46 2.81 4.97 -5.19
CA ILE A 46 2.45 4.51 -3.83
C ILE A 46 3.38 3.37 -3.39
N THR A 47 3.63 2.40 -4.27
CA THR A 47 4.50 1.26 -3.96
C THR A 47 5.92 1.73 -3.61
N ILE A 48 6.46 2.68 -4.39
CA ILE A 48 7.79 3.26 -4.15
C ILE A 48 7.78 4.08 -2.85
N MET A 49 6.78 4.94 -2.63
CA MET A 49 6.69 5.73 -1.40
C MET A 49 6.64 4.84 -0.15
N ILE A 50 5.87 3.75 -0.17
CA ILE A 50 5.84 2.82 0.98
C ILE A 50 7.16 2.07 1.12
N ALA A 51 7.79 1.66 0.01
CA ALA A 51 9.08 0.96 0.02
C ALA A 51 10.20 1.83 0.60
N GLU A 52 10.20 3.14 0.34
CA GLU A 52 11.18 4.10 0.84
C GLU A 52 10.83 4.65 2.24
N SER A 53 9.59 4.47 2.71
CA SER A 53 9.12 5.08 3.97
C SER A 53 9.74 4.49 5.25
N GLY A 54 9.94 5.37 6.23
CA GLY A 54 10.28 5.03 7.61
C GLY A 54 9.12 4.34 8.36
N ILE A 55 9.42 3.63 9.45
CA ILE A 55 8.37 3.03 10.32
C ILE A 55 7.49 4.15 10.92
N GLU A 56 8.12 5.28 11.25
CA GLU A 56 7.49 6.51 11.76
C GLU A 56 6.40 7.05 10.80
N GLU A 57 6.59 6.84 9.49
CA GLU A 57 5.73 7.38 8.42
C GLU A 57 4.55 6.46 8.07
N LYS A 58 4.42 5.31 8.75
CA LYS A 58 3.36 4.32 8.48
C LYS A 58 1.96 4.95 8.42
N GLU A 59 1.66 5.83 9.38
CA GLU A 59 0.34 6.44 9.46
C GLU A 59 0.10 7.45 8.32
N LEU A 60 1.15 8.19 7.93
CA LEU A 60 1.14 9.08 6.77
C LEU A 60 0.90 8.28 5.47
N MET A 61 1.65 7.19 5.27
CA MET A 61 1.50 6.32 4.10
C MET A 61 0.10 5.71 4.02
N THR A 62 -0.45 5.28 5.16
CA THR A 62 -1.82 4.74 5.22
C THR A 62 -2.84 5.82 4.82
N ARG A 63 -2.72 7.05 5.33
CA ARG A 63 -3.60 8.17 4.96
C ARG A 63 -3.48 8.54 3.49
N LEU A 64 -2.26 8.55 2.94
CA LEU A 64 -2.03 8.80 1.52
C LEU A 64 -2.76 7.77 0.66
N VAL A 65 -2.61 6.47 0.93
CA VAL A 65 -3.30 5.44 0.15
C VAL A 65 -4.82 5.57 0.27
N MET A 66 -5.34 5.84 1.47
CA MET A 66 -6.77 6.05 1.65
C MET A 66 -7.28 7.26 0.86
N ASN A 67 -6.50 8.34 0.76
CA ASN A 67 -6.88 9.53 -0.01
C ASN A 67 -7.00 9.27 -1.51
N PHE A 68 -6.27 8.30 -2.06
CA PHE A 68 -6.38 7.90 -3.47
C PHE A 68 -7.52 6.90 -3.73
N LEU A 69 -8.09 6.30 -2.68
CA LEU A 69 -9.18 5.32 -2.78
C LEU A 69 -10.58 5.92 -2.64
N VAL A 70 -10.69 7.11 -2.06
CA VAL A 70 -11.94 7.90 -1.89
C VAL A 70 -12.25 8.66 -3.17
#